data_AF-A0A2N2RY23-F1
#
_entry.id   AF-A0A2N2RY23-F1
#
_cell.length_a   1.000
_cell.length_b   1.000
_cell.length_c   1.000
_cell.angle_alpha   90.00
_cell.angle_beta   90.00
_cell.angle_gamma   90.00
#
_symmetry.space_group_name_H-M   'P 1'
#
loop_
_entity.id
_entity.type
_entity.pdbx_description
1 polymer ?
#
loop_
_entity_poly.entity_id
_entity_poly.type
_entity_poly.pdbx_seq_one_letter_code
_entity_poly.pdbx_strand_id
1 'polypeptide(L)'
;MHAIRNENSHHVIGAWLATGFFGLALLISTHQLKAAESNPFEAHYHAQNTSHLKSLDANPDTKIYLSNHKDDDNISMLESGHDLIGTSGFSAAEASPDLALAHAKAIKADVVLFYRKYQSAKTASSKIQLIKEAAKKGQEIDPNDLEEEPTQYRYFASYWAKLPPPTLGVHVIKLKTRNAQGAEEVVESLPGLKVVAVIKDSPAANAQVARGDSLLKIADTVLNEPEDLFKAVRQYAGTAVPLKYERAGETHQSTVMLNAGKP
;
A
#
# COMPACT_ATOMS: atom_id res chain seq x y z
N MET A 1 7.52 -24.74 85.25
CA MET A 1 8.60 -25.21 86.13
C MET A 1 8.93 -26.64 85.74
N HIS A 2 10.22 -26.87 85.44
CA HIS A 2 10.98 -28.12 85.50
C HIS A 2 10.44 -29.41 84.86
N ALA A 3 11.22 -30.32 84.30
CA ALA A 3 12.56 -30.40 83.71
C ALA A 3 12.76 -31.91 83.46
N ILE A 4 13.23 -32.27 82.26
CA ILE A 4 14.28 -33.27 81.98
C ILE A 4 14.27 -34.61 82.73
N ARG A 5 14.20 -35.73 81.98
CA ARG A 5 15.16 -36.88 82.01
C ARG A 5 14.71 -37.97 81.01
N ASN A 6 15.51 -38.95 80.57
CA ASN A 6 16.78 -39.04 79.86
C ASN A 6 16.96 -40.53 79.48
N GLU A 7 17.40 -40.80 78.24
CA GLU A 7 18.25 -41.91 77.74
C GLU A 7 17.90 -43.42 77.74
N ASN A 8 18.16 -43.97 76.54
CA ASN A 8 18.91 -45.18 76.17
C ASN A 8 18.25 -46.58 76.13
N SER A 9 18.22 -47.16 74.91
CA SER A 9 19.12 -48.29 74.56
C SER A 9 19.04 -48.64 73.06
N HIS A 10 20.21 -49.02 72.51
CA HIS A 10 20.49 -49.37 71.12
C HIS A 10 20.00 -50.77 70.72
N HIS A 11 19.71 -51.01 69.42
CA HIS A 11 20.27 -52.11 68.60
C HIS A 11 19.85 -51.94 67.11
N VAL A 12 20.78 -51.67 66.19
CA VAL A 12 21.42 -52.57 65.19
C VAL A 12 20.70 -52.66 63.81
N ILE A 13 21.33 -51.99 62.84
CA ILE A 13 21.68 -52.39 61.44
C ILE A 13 20.64 -53.16 60.60
N GLY A 14 20.24 -52.54 59.49
CA GLY A 14 19.64 -53.21 58.33
C GLY A 14 19.54 -52.28 57.12
N ALA A 15 20.56 -52.30 56.27
CA ALA A 15 20.56 -51.60 54.98
C ALA A 15 19.67 -52.35 53.97
N TRP A 16 18.72 -51.66 53.36
CA TRP A 16 18.15 -52.05 52.05
C TRP A 16 17.93 -50.79 51.21
N LEU A 17 18.77 -50.66 50.18
CA LEU A 17 18.54 -49.84 49.01
C LEU A 17 17.35 -50.43 48.24
N ALA A 18 16.30 -49.64 48.03
CA ALA A 18 15.31 -49.89 46.99
C ALA A 18 14.90 -48.55 46.37
N THR A 19 15.41 -48.33 45.16
CA THR A 19 15.07 -47.32 44.18
C THR A 19 13.56 -47.30 43.89
N GLY A 20 12.95 -46.10 43.92
CA GLY A 20 11.58 -45.86 43.46
C GLY A 20 11.46 -44.46 42.87
N PHE A 21 11.49 -44.38 41.53
CA PHE A 21 11.40 -43.17 40.73
C PHE A 21 10.05 -42.44 40.88
N PHE A 22 10.14 -41.11 41.00
CA PHE A 22 9.44 -40.08 40.23
C PHE A 22 7.95 -40.24 39.87
N GLY A 23 7.15 -39.23 40.23
CA GLY A 23 5.79 -39.07 39.71
C GLY A 23 5.10 -37.77 40.12
N LEU A 24 5.78 -36.63 40.08
CA LEU A 24 5.14 -35.31 40.12
C LEU A 24 4.74 -34.93 38.70
N ALA A 25 3.46 -35.07 38.35
CA ALA A 25 2.91 -34.58 37.08
C ALA A 25 1.94 -33.41 37.36
N LEU A 26 2.51 -32.23 37.58
CA LEU A 26 1.83 -30.95 37.38
C LEU A 26 2.21 -30.46 35.98
N LEU A 27 1.47 -30.88 34.94
CA LEU A 27 1.68 -30.37 33.58
C LEU A 27 0.71 -29.21 33.32
N ILE A 28 1.29 -28.04 33.45
CA ILE A 28 0.81 -26.72 33.06
C ILE A 28 0.24 -26.79 31.64
N SER A 29 -1.05 -26.46 31.49
CA SER A 29 -1.65 -26.20 30.19
C SER A 29 -0.97 -24.98 29.57
N THR A 30 0.02 -25.20 28.71
CA THR A 30 0.56 -24.14 27.86
C THR A 30 -0.48 -23.83 26.80
N HIS A 31 -1.36 -22.87 27.09
CA HIS A 31 -1.96 -22.09 26.02
C HIS A 31 -0.82 -21.41 25.28
N GLN A 32 -0.45 -21.95 24.12
CA GLN A 32 0.23 -21.15 23.11
C GLN A 32 -0.73 -20.02 22.75
N LEU A 33 -0.61 -18.87 23.42
CA LEU A 33 -0.95 -17.61 22.78
C LEU A 33 -0.06 -17.56 21.54
N LYS A 34 -0.63 -17.86 20.37
CA LYS A 34 -0.05 -17.36 19.13
C LYS A 34 0.10 -15.86 19.36
N ALA A 35 1.33 -15.37 19.39
CA ALA A 35 1.57 -13.95 19.21
C ALA A 35 0.70 -13.52 18.03
N ALA A 36 -0.12 -12.49 18.21
CA ALA A 36 -0.85 -11.92 17.09
C ALA A 36 0.21 -11.56 16.06
N GLU A 37 0.24 -12.32 14.97
CA GLU A 37 1.16 -12.07 13.87
C GLU A 37 0.93 -10.62 13.46
N SER A 38 1.98 -9.80 13.53
CA SER A 38 1.82 -8.37 13.27
C SER A 38 1.24 -8.20 11.88
N ASN A 39 0.26 -7.31 11.73
CA ASN A 39 -0.41 -7.14 10.44
C ASN A 39 0.64 -6.70 9.40
N PRO A 40 0.96 -7.52 8.38
CA PRO A 40 2.03 -7.20 7.44
C PRO A 40 1.66 -5.98 6.58
N PHE A 41 0.38 -5.73 6.36
CA PHE A 41 -0.08 -4.54 5.66
C PHE A 41 0.20 -3.27 6.45
N GLU A 42 0.06 -3.31 7.76
CA GLU A 42 0.43 -2.20 8.65
C GLU A 42 1.95 -2.04 8.74
N ALA A 43 2.68 -3.15 8.90
CA ALA A 43 4.14 -3.14 9.03
C ALA A 43 4.85 -2.60 7.77
N HIS A 44 4.28 -2.84 6.60
CA HIS A 44 4.80 -2.37 5.31
C HIS A 44 4.04 -1.16 4.76
N TYR A 45 3.30 -0.44 5.60
CA TYR A 45 2.56 0.75 5.19
C TYR A 45 3.49 1.95 4.96
N HIS A 46 3.29 2.61 3.83
CA HIS A 46 3.91 3.87 3.48
C HIS A 46 2.83 4.89 3.13
N ALA A 47 2.73 5.96 3.93
CA ALA A 47 1.86 7.09 3.62
C ALA A 47 2.32 7.79 2.33
N GLN A 48 1.36 8.21 1.50
CA GLN A 48 1.64 8.91 0.25
C GLN A 48 2.16 10.33 0.50
N ASN A 49 1.69 10.99 1.55
CA ASN A 49 2.10 12.33 1.96
C ASN A 49 2.01 12.48 3.49
N THR A 50 2.52 13.60 3.99
CA THR A 50 2.44 13.97 5.41
C THR A 50 1.11 14.62 5.81
N SER A 51 0.17 14.75 4.86
CA SER A 51 -1.11 15.45 5.05
C SER A 51 -2.11 14.70 5.93
N HIS A 52 -1.79 13.46 6.34
CA HIS A 52 -2.67 12.57 7.12
C HIS A 52 -4.10 12.51 6.57
N LEU A 53 -4.22 12.38 5.23
CA LEU A 53 -5.51 12.24 4.56
C LEU A 53 -6.29 11.06 5.15
N LYS A 54 -7.60 11.23 5.30
CA LYS A 54 -8.53 10.25 5.83
C LYS A 54 -9.93 10.53 5.32
N SER A 55 -10.83 9.56 5.47
CA SER A 55 -12.24 9.75 5.15
C SER A 55 -12.82 10.98 5.86
N LEU A 56 -13.80 11.59 5.20
CA LEU A 56 -14.65 12.62 5.79
C LEU A 56 -15.61 12.04 6.83
N ASP A 57 -15.93 10.75 6.72
CA ASP A 57 -16.70 10.04 7.73
C ASP A 57 -15.79 9.71 8.93
N ALA A 58 -16.32 9.91 10.13
CA ALA A 58 -15.61 9.52 11.35
C ALA A 58 -15.45 7.99 11.45
N ASN A 59 -16.38 7.24 10.85
CA ASN A 59 -16.43 5.79 10.81
C ASN A 59 -16.88 5.30 9.42
N PRO A 60 -16.02 5.38 8.39
CA PRO A 60 -16.38 5.00 7.04
C PRO A 60 -16.76 3.53 6.93
N ASP A 61 -17.72 3.22 6.08
CA ASP A 61 -17.99 1.84 5.62
C ASP A 61 -16.89 1.42 4.63
N THR A 62 -15.72 1.07 5.16
CA THR A 62 -14.54 0.75 4.37
C THR A 62 -14.78 -0.48 3.50
N LYS A 63 -14.60 -0.33 2.18
CA LYS A 63 -14.78 -1.41 1.20
C LYS A 63 -13.44 -1.93 0.71
N ILE A 64 -13.40 -3.24 0.43
CA ILE A 64 -12.25 -3.90 -0.21
C ILE A 64 -12.62 -4.38 -1.61
N TYR A 65 -11.76 -4.11 -2.58
CA TYR A 65 -11.87 -4.64 -3.94
C TYR A 65 -10.62 -5.43 -4.29
N LEU A 66 -10.81 -6.58 -4.94
CA LEU A 66 -9.73 -7.43 -5.42
C LEU A 66 -9.59 -7.24 -6.92
N SER A 67 -8.38 -6.95 -7.39
CA SER A 67 -8.12 -6.71 -8.81
C SER A 67 -6.70 -7.12 -9.23
N ASN A 68 -6.46 -7.15 -10.53
CA ASN A 68 -5.17 -7.32 -11.20
C ASN A 68 -4.82 -6.13 -12.14
N HIS A 69 -5.64 -5.08 -12.18
CA HIS A 69 -5.52 -3.93 -13.09
C HIS A 69 -5.11 -2.64 -12.36
N LYS A 70 -4.02 -2.72 -11.58
CA LYS A 70 -3.60 -1.66 -10.66
C LYS A 70 -3.62 -0.23 -11.23
N ASP A 71 -3.08 -0.03 -12.42
CA ASP A 71 -2.93 1.32 -12.97
C ASP A 71 -4.28 1.92 -13.38
N ASP A 72 -5.15 1.13 -14.00
CA ASP A 72 -6.50 1.56 -14.38
C ASP A 72 -7.39 1.79 -13.16
N ASP A 73 -7.27 0.93 -12.15
CA ASP A 73 -8.02 1.06 -10.91
C ASP A 73 -7.59 2.31 -10.13
N ASN A 74 -6.29 2.60 -10.06
CA ASN A 74 -5.80 3.82 -9.42
C ASN A 74 -6.35 5.08 -10.10
N ILE A 75 -6.38 5.11 -11.44
CA ILE A 75 -6.97 6.24 -12.18
C ILE A 75 -8.48 6.33 -11.91
N SER A 76 -9.18 5.19 -11.91
CA SER A 76 -10.61 5.13 -11.61
C SER A 76 -10.91 5.65 -10.18
N MET A 77 -10.04 5.38 -9.21
CA MET A 77 -10.17 5.93 -7.86
C MET A 77 -10.07 7.45 -7.87
N LEU A 78 -9.09 8.02 -8.58
CA LEU A 78 -8.95 9.47 -8.75
C LEU A 78 -10.18 10.07 -9.44
N GLU A 79 -10.64 9.49 -10.55
CA GLU A 79 -11.83 9.96 -11.28
C GLU A 79 -13.11 9.85 -10.45
N SER A 80 -13.18 8.89 -9.53
CA SER A 80 -14.27 8.78 -8.57
C SER A 80 -14.13 9.75 -7.39
N GLY A 81 -13.13 10.64 -7.35
CA GLY A 81 -12.92 11.65 -6.31
C GLY A 81 -12.34 11.10 -5.01
N HIS A 82 -11.65 9.96 -5.07
CA HIS A 82 -10.82 9.49 -3.97
C HIS A 82 -9.37 9.89 -4.19
N ASP A 83 -8.63 10.08 -3.11
CA ASP A 83 -7.20 10.36 -3.14
C ASP A 83 -6.41 9.33 -2.34
N LEU A 84 -5.17 9.10 -2.77
CA LEU A 84 -4.32 8.04 -2.23
C LEU A 84 -3.79 8.47 -0.86
N ILE A 85 -4.12 7.71 0.17
CA ILE A 85 -3.62 7.92 1.53
C ILE A 85 -2.23 7.28 1.67
N GLY A 86 -2.07 6.08 1.11
CA GLY A 86 -0.83 5.32 1.21
C GLY A 86 -0.94 3.94 0.58
N THR A 87 0.14 3.18 0.69
CA THR A 87 0.25 1.85 0.10
C THR A 87 1.00 0.90 1.01
N SER A 88 0.74 -0.39 0.88
CA SER A 88 1.55 -1.46 1.48
C SER A 88 1.96 -2.44 0.39
N GLY A 89 3.17 -3.01 0.49
CA GLY A 89 3.60 -4.04 -0.44
C GLY A 89 4.72 -4.92 0.11
N PHE A 90 4.58 -6.22 -0.05
CA PHE A 90 5.52 -7.22 0.45
C PHE A 90 5.40 -8.55 -0.31
N SER A 91 6.37 -9.45 -0.10
CA SER A 91 6.37 -10.81 -0.65
C SER A 91 6.07 -11.79 0.47
N ALA A 92 5.13 -12.71 0.24
CA ALA A 92 4.79 -13.76 1.19
C ALA A 92 4.21 -14.98 0.46
N ALA A 93 4.21 -16.13 1.12
CA ALA A 93 3.51 -17.32 0.61
C ALA A 93 1.99 -17.09 0.60
N GLU A 94 1.47 -16.51 1.67
CA GLU A 94 0.05 -16.19 1.83
C GLU A 94 -0.11 -14.89 2.61
N ALA A 95 -1.15 -14.11 2.28
CA ALA A 95 -1.56 -12.95 3.04
C ALA A 95 -3.07 -12.75 2.90
N SER A 96 -3.77 -12.65 4.03
CA SER A 96 -5.23 -12.48 4.03
C SER A 96 -5.65 -11.06 3.63
N PRO A 97 -6.61 -10.90 2.70
CA PRO A 97 -7.24 -9.60 2.41
C PRO A 97 -7.87 -8.92 3.64
N ASP A 98 -8.33 -9.71 4.63
CA ASP A 98 -8.96 -9.17 5.84
C ASP A 98 -7.98 -8.34 6.68
N LEU A 99 -6.69 -8.67 6.62
CA LEU A 99 -5.65 -7.88 7.30
C LEU A 99 -5.45 -6.52 6.63
N ALA A 100 -5.53 -6.46 5.29
CA ALA A 100 -5.53 -5.19 4.56
C ALA A 100 -6.79 -4.37 4.89
N LEU A 101 -7.97 -5.00 4.96
CA LEU A 101 -9.21 -4.34 5.36
C LEU A 101 -9.15 -3.82 6.81
N ALA A 102 -8.59 -4.61 7.73
CA ALA A 102 -8.42 -4.20 9.12
C ALA A 102 -7.52 -2.96 9.23
N HIS A 103 -6.40 -2.93 8.49
CA HIS A 103 -5.53 -1.77 8.43
C HIS A 103 -6.23 -0.55 7.80
N ALA A 104 -6.95 -0.76 6.70
CA ALA A 104 -7.73 0.29 6.03
C ALA A 104 -8.72 0.98 6.98
N LYS A 105 -9.43 0.20 7.81
CA LYS A 105 -10.33 0.72 8.85
C LYS A 105 -9.57 1.51 9.92
N ALA A 106 -8.42 1.00 10.37
CA ALA A 106 -7.60 1.67 11.39
C ALA A 106 -7.11 3.05 10.93
N ILE A 107 -6.75 3.21 9.66
CA ILE A 107 -6.34 4.49 9.06
C ILE A 107 -7.50 5.30 8.49
N LYS A 108 -8.75 4.84 8.67
CA LYS A 108 -9.98 5.49 8.17
C LYS A 108 -9.98 5.73 6.66
N ALA A 109 -9.57 4.74 5.89
CA ALA A 109 -9.76 4.70 4.45
C ALA A 109 -11.22 4.36 4.11
N ASP A 110 -11.75 4.92 3.03
CA ASP A 110 -13.05 4.55 2.48
C ASP A 110 -12.94 3.29 1.62
N VAL A 111 -11.81 3.13 0.92
CA VAL A 111 -11.58 2.01 0.00
C VAL A 111 -10.15 1.47 0.14
N VAL A 112 -10.02 0.15 0.09
CA VAL A 112 -8.74 -0.54 -0.14
C VAL A 112 -8.82 -1.35 -1.43
N LEU A 113 -7.83 -1.17 -2.30
CA LEU A 113 -7.64 -2.01 -3.48
C LEU A 113 -6.54 -3.02 -3.17
N PHE A 114 -6.88 -4.31 -3.27
CA PHE A 114 -6.01 -5.42 -2.94
C PHE A 114 -5.58 -6.18 -4.19
N TYR A 115 -4.28 -6.42 -4.31
CA TYR A 115 -3.68 -7.06 -5.46
C TYR A 115 -2.73 -8.17 -5.02
N ARG A 116 -2.74 -9.26 -5.78
CA ARG A 116 -1.80 -10.37 -5.65
C ARG A 116 -1.21 -10.68 -7.01
N LYS A 117 0.12 -10.68 -7.08
CA LYS A 117 0.87 -11.08 -8.29
C LYS A 117 1.80 -12.23 -7.95
N TYR A 118 1.78 -13.28 -8.77
CA TYR A 118 2.77 -14.35 -8.66
C TYR A 118 4.18 -13.79 -8.80
N GLN A 119 5.09 -14.21 -7.93
CA GLN A 119 6.49 -13.77 -7.96
C GLN A 119 7.42 -14.92 -8.32
N SER A 120 7.36 -16.03 -7.60
CA SER A 120 8.20 -17.20 -7.86
C SER A 120 7.65 -18.47 -7.22
N ALA A 121 8.05 -19.62 -7.74
CA ALA A 121 7.92 -20.93 -7.13
C ALA A 121 9.13 -21.74 -7.58
N LYS A 122 9.87 -22.36 -6.65
CA LYS A 122 10.83 -23.40 -7.03
C LYS A 122 10.06 -24.69 -7.34
N THR A 123 9.53 -24.77 -8.56
CA THR A 123 8.68 -25.89 -8.99
C THR A 123 9.51 -27.16 -9.25
N ALA A 124 8.87 -28.33 -9.15
CA ALA A 124 9.47 -29.61 -9.55
C ALA A 124 9.94 -29.61 -11.02
N SER A 125 9.27 -28.85 -11.92
CA SER A 125 9.70 -28.69 -13.32
C SER A 125 11.03 -27.95 -13.44
N SER A 126 11.22 -26.90 -12.64
CA SER A 126 12.48 -26.15 -12.58
C SER A 126 13.63 -27.03 -12.06
N LYS A 127 13.34 -27.92 -11.10
CA LYS A 127 14.31 -28.92 -10.60
C LYS A 127 14.71 -29.93 -11.66
N ILE A 128 13.74 -30.49 -12.39
CA ILE A 128 14.03 -31.44 -13.48
C ILE A 128 14.93 -30.78 -14.54
N GLN A 129 14.73 -29.49 -14.81
CA GLN A 129 15.57 -28.75 -15.74
C GLN A 129 16.98 -28.53 -15.20
N LEU A 130 17.13 -28.13 -13.92
CA LEU A 130 18.42 -28.02 -13.24
C LEU A 130 19.19 -29.35 -13.26
N ILE A 131 18.53 -30.47 -12.94
CA ILE A 131 19.13 -31.80 -12.96
C ILE A 131 19.60 -32.18 -14.36
N LYS A 132 18.79 -31.94 -15.39
CA LYS A 132 19.17 -32.23 -16.79
C LYS A 132 20.37 -31.39 -17.25
N GLU A 133 20.44 -30.12 -16.86
CA GLU A 133 21.56 -29.24 -17.23
C GLU A 133 22.86 -29.62 -16.52
N ALA A 134 22.79 -29.92 -15.22
CA ALA A 134 23.94 -30.38 -14.43
C ALA A 134 24.49 -31.71 -14.97
N ALA A 135 23.60 -32.67 -15.26
CA ALA A 135 23.97 -33.95 -15.88
C ALA A 135 24.64 -33.79 -17.24
N LYS A 136 24.19 -32.81 -18.05
CA LYS A 136 24.79 -32.51 -19.37
C LYS A 136 26.18 -31.87 -19.25
N LYS A 137 26.42 -31.07 -18.20
CA LYS A 137 27.68 -30.35 -17.97
C LYS A 137 28.67 -31.10 -17.07
N GLY A 138 28.27 -32.24 -16.52
CA GLY A 138 29.07 -32.98 -15.53
C GLY A 138 29.31 -32.20 -14.24
N GLN A 139 28.38 -31.30 -13.89
CA GLN A 139 28.47 -30.47 -12.68
C GLN A 139 27.71 -31.13 -11.53
N GLU A 140 28.25 -31.01 -10.33
CA GLU A 140 27.57 -31.42 -9.10
C GLU A 140 26.48 -30.40 -8.75
N ILE A 141 25.34 -30.89 -8.27
CA ILE A 141 24.18 -30.06 -7.90
C ILE A 141 24.29 -29.76 -6.41
N ASP A 142 24.18 -28.48 -6.02
CA ASP A 142 24.05 -28.12 -4.61
C ASP A 142 22.72 -28.68 -4.06
N PRO A 143 22.72 -29.47 -2.98
CA PRO A 143 21.50 -29.94 -2.33
C PRO A 143 20.47 -28.83 -2.04
N ASN A 144 20.92 -27.60 -1.77
CA ASN A 144 20.06 -26.43 -1.54
C ASN A 144 19.26 -26.02 -2.78
N ASP A 145 19.76 -26.31 -3.99
CA ASP A 145 19.05 -26.04 -5.26
C ASP A 145 17.87 -26.99 -5.50
N LEU A 146 17.83 -28.10 -4.76
CA LEU A 146 16.77 -29.11 -4.81
C LEU A 146 15.73 -28.94 -3.69
N GLU A 147 15.87 -27.96 -2.80
CA GLU A 147 14.87 -27.67 -1.77
C GLU A 147 13.58 -27.08 -2.38
N GLU A 148 12.43 -27.49 -1.86
CA GLU A 148 11.15 -26.86 -2.20
C GLU A 148 11.01 -25.56 -1.44
N GLU A 149 11.02 -24.44 -2.17
CA GLU A 149 10.61 -23.16 -1.59
C GLU A 149 9.10 -22.96 -1.80
N PRO A 150 8.39 -22.49 -0.77
CA PRO A 150 6.98 -22.19 -0.90
C PRO A 150 6.78 -21.12 -1.98
N THR A 151 5.72 -21.29 -2.78
CA THR A 151 5.35 -20.33 -3.81
C THR A 151 5.20 -18.94 -3.18
N GLN A 152 5.92 -17.97 -3.71
CA GLN A 152 5.89 -16.58 -3.27
C GLN A 152 4.97 -15.76 -4.17
N TYR A 153 4.16 -14.94 -3.53
CA TYR A 153 3.36 -13.91 -4.18
C TYR A 153 3.81 -12.55 -3.68
N ARG A 154 3.76 -11.56 -4.58
CA ARG A 154 3.82 -10.15 -4.23
C ARG A 154 2.41 -9.66 -3.94
N TYR A 155 2.19 -9.23 -2.71
CA TYR A 155 0.96 -8.57 -2.28
C TYR A 155 1.13 -7.06 -2.35
N PHE A 156 0.07 -6.36 -2.75
CA PHE A 156 0.02 -4.91 -2.77
C PHE A 156 -1.37 -4.45 -2.35
N ALA A 157 -1.43 -3.42 -1.51
CA ALA A 157 -2.65 -2.74 -1.12
C ALA A 157 -2.49 -1.23 -1.30
N SER A 158 -3.48 -0.57 -1.89
CA SER A 158 -3.58 0.90 -1.90
C SER A 158 -4.84 1.35 -1.14
N TYR A 159 -4.68 2.39 -0.31
CA TYR A 159 -5.72 2.87 0.60
C TYR A 159 -6.14 4.28 0.22
N TRP A 160 -7.44 4.51 0.16
CA TRP A 160 -8.01 5.69 -0.49
C TRP A 160 -9.04 6.35 0.41
N ALA A 161 -9.00 7.69 0.46
CA ALA A 161 -9.98 8.52 1.15
C ALA A 161 -10.83 9.26 0.12
N LYS A 162 -12.14 9.30 0.33
CA LYS A 162 -13.06 10.12 -0.45
C LYS A 162 -12.88 11.58 -0.04
N LEU A 163 -12.52 12.43 -1.00
CA LEU A 163 -12.32 13.85 -0.74
C LEU A 163 -13.64 14.64 -0.86
N PRO A 164 -13.71 15.85 -0.27
CA PRO A 164 -14.79 16.78 -0.54
C PRO A 164 -14.87 17.11 -2.03
N PRO A 165 -16.02 17.60 -2.51
CA PRO A 165 -16.13 18.11 -3.87
C PRO A 165 -14.99 19.10 -4.18
N PRO A 166 -14.24 18.88 -5.27
CA PRO A 166 -13.07 19.69 -5.60
C PRO A 166 -13.49 21.05 -6.19
N THR A 167 -12.62 22.05 -6.07
CA THR A 167 -12.84 23.38 -6.67
C THR A 167 -12.88 23.34 -8.20
N LEU A 168 -11.99 22.53 -8.81
CA LEU A 168 -11.95 22.29 -10.25
C LEU A 168 -12.19 20.82 -10.59
N GLY A 169 -11.50 19.90 -9.93
CA GLY A 169 -11.70 18.45 -10.10
C GLY A 169 -10.82 17.80 -11.15
N VAL A 170 -9.52 18.10 -11.11
CA VAL A 170 -8.50 17.47 -11.95
C VAL A 170 -7.34 17.01 -11.08
N HIS A 171 -6.73 15.89 -11.47
CA HIS A 171 -5.39 15.53 -11.04
C HIS A 171 -4.43 15.82 -12.20
N VAL A 172 -3.31 16.47 -11.89
CA VAL A 172 -2.35 16.91 -12.91
C VAL A 172 -0.92 16.53 -12.56
N ILE A 173 -0.07 16.44 -13.57
CA ILE A 173 1.37 16.28 -13.44
C ILE A 173 2.10 17.29 -14.32
N LYS A 174 3.28 17.71 -13.88
CA LYS A 174 4.22 18.46 -14.72
C LYS A 174 5.03 17.48 -15.56
N LEU A 175 4.91 17.57 -16.88
CA LEU A 175 5.73 16.77 -17.79
C LEU A 175 7.09 17.44 -18.01
N LYS A 176 8.14 16.62 -17.94
CA LYS A 176 9.52 17.00 -18.24
C LYS A 176 10.06 16.04 -19.29
N THR A 177 10.63 16.57 -20.36
CA THR A 177 11.34 15.79 -21.37
C THR A 177 12.83 15.83 -21.07
N ARG A 178 13.51 14.69 -21.23
CA ARG A 178 14.96 14.65 -21.19
C ARG A 178 15.45 14.50 -22.62
N ASN A 179 16.23 15.46 -23.07
CA ASN A 179 16.87 15.39 -24.35
C ASN A 179 18.38 15.23 -24.13
N ALA A 180 18.94 14.17 -24.70
CA ALA A 180 20.37 13.92 -24.69
C ALA A 180 20.97 14.48 -26.00
N GLN A 181 21.22 15.79 -26.05
CA GLN A 181 22.07 16.37 -27.09
C GLN A 181 23.49 16.57 -26.55
N GLY A 182 24.37 15.61 -26.85
CA GLY A 182 25.78 15.67 -26.47
C GLY A 182 26.08 15.08 -25.08
N ALA A 183 27.07 15.64 -24.38
CA ALA A 183 27.55 15.16 -23.08
C ALA A 183 26.74 15.68 -21.88
N GLU A 184 25.75 16.55 -22.09
CA GLU A 184 24.91 17.11 -21.03
C GLU A 184 23.43 16.71 -21.22
N GLU A 185 22.82 16.23 -20.14
CA GLU A 185 21.40 15.86 -20.09
C GLU A 185 20.57 17.12 -19.82
N VAL A 186 19.87 17.64 -20.84
CA VAL A 186 18.98 18.81 -20.68
C VAL A 186 17.57 18.33 -20.38
N VAL A 187 17.03 18.75 -19.23
CA VAL A 187 15.65 18.46 -18.81
C VAL A 187 14.79 19.69 -19.08
N GLU A 188 13.94 19.63 -20.11
CA GLU A 188 13.02 20.70 -20.46
C GLU A 188 11.61 20.41 -19.95
N SER A 189 11.00 21.41 -19.32
CA SER A 189 9.60 21.33 -18.88
C SER A 189 8.66 21.61 -20.06
N LEU A 190 7.72 20.72 -20.32
CA LEU A 190 6.69 20.99 -21.34
C LEU A 190 5.69 22.05 -20.84
N PRO A 191 5.12 22.89 -21.73
CA PRO A 191 4.11 23.87 -21.35
C PRO A 191 2.88 23.23 -20.69
N GLY A 192 2.32 23.92 -19.71
CA GLY A 192 1.09 23.47 -19.05
C GLY A 192 1.26 22.36 -18.02
N LEU A 193 0.12 21.87 -17.55
CA LEU A 193 -0.02 20.75 -16.61
C LEU A 193 -0.86 19.64 -17.24
N LYS A 194 -0.29 18.44 -17.35
CA LYS A 194 -0.95 17.30 -17.98
C LYS A 194 -2.02 16.72 -17.06
N VAL A 195 -3.25 16.61 -17.55
CA VAL A 195 -4.37 16.01 -16.82
C VAL A 195 -4.24 14.48 -16.84
N VAL A 196 -4.11 13.89 -15.65
CA VAL A 196 -4.04 12.42 -15.49
C VAL A 196 -5.39 11.80 -15.14
N ALA A 197 -6.26 12.55 -14.48
CA ALA A 197 -7.63 12.14 -14.15
C ALA A 197 -8.53 13.37 -14.02
N VAL A 198 -9.81 13.21 -14.38
CA VAL A 198 -10.86 14.22 -14.18
C VAL A 198 -11.92 13.63 -13.28
N ILE A 199 -12.21 14.31 -12.17
CA ILE A 199 -13.20 13.86 -11.19
C ILE A 199 -14.59 13.96 -11.82
N LYS A 200 -15.38 12.89 -11.73
CA LYS A 200 -16.77 12.84 -12.22
C LYS A 200 -17.62 13.91 -11.53
N ASP A 201 -18.55 14.49 -12.29
CA ASP A 201 -19.47 15.55 -11.84
C ASP A 201 -18.78 16.82 -11.28
N SER A 202 -17.49 16.99 -11.57
CA SER A 202 -16.73 18.17 -11.17
C SER A 202 -16.87 19.33 -12.18
N PRO A 203 -16.49 20.56 -11.78
CA PRO A 203 -16.38 21.69 -12.71
C PRO A 203 -15.59 21.39 -13.99
N ALA A 204 -14.47 20.69 -13.88
CA ALA A 204 -13.66 20.31 -15.03
C ALA A 204 -14.39 19.33 -15.97
N ALA A 205 -15.07 18.33 -15.41
CA ALA A 205 -15.88 17.40 -16.19
C ALA A 205 -17.02 18.13 -16.92
N ASN A 206 -17.70 19.05 -16.23
CA ASN A 206 -18.78 19.86 -16.80
C ASN A 206 -18.27 20.81 -17.91
N ALA A 207 -17.02 21.26 -17.81
CA ALA A 207 -16.32 22.04 -18.84
C ALA A 207 -15.69 21.17 -19.95
N GLN A 208 -15.95 19.85 -19.95
CA GLN A 208 -15.47 18.88 -20.94
C GLN A 208 -13.94 18.75 -21.01
N VAL A 209 -13.25 19.08 -19.91
CA VAL A 209 -11.85 18.72 -19.73
C VAL A 209 -11.74 17.20 -19.64
N ALA A 210 -10.74 16.64 -20.29
CA ALA A 210 -10.53 15.20 -20.36
C ALA A 210 -9.11 14.81 -19.93
N ARG A 211 -8.96 13.55 -19.54
CA ARG A 211 -7.64 12.93 -19.36
C ARG A 211 -6.83 13.10 -20.65
N GLY A 212 -5.57 13.49 -20.48
CA GLY A 212 -4.67 13.74 -21.60
C GLY A 212 -4.64 15.19 -22.08
N ASP A 213 -5.52 16.06 -21.60
CA ASP A 213 -5.39 17.50 -21.86
C ASP A 213 -4.16 18.08 -21.16
N SER A 214 -3.59 19.15 -21.71
CA SER A 214 -2.59 19.97 -21.02
C SER A 214 -3.22 21.30 -20.65
N LEU A 215 -3.44 21.55 -19.35
CA LEU A 215 -4.01 22.82 -18.89
C LEU A 215 -2.96 23.92 -19.02
N LEU A 216 -3.30 25.02 -19.70
CA LEU A 216 -2.36 26.09 -20.03
C LEU A 216 -2.61 27.35 -19.18
N LYS A 217 -3.88 27.70 -18.96
CA LYS A 217 -4.25 28.95 -18.28
C LYS A 217 -5.64 28.86 -17.65
N ILE A 218 -5.80 29.42 -16.45
CA ILE A 218 -7.11 29.68 -15.83
C ILE A 218 -7.22 31.18 -15.59
N ALA A 219 -8.23 31.82 -16.17
CA ALA A 219 -8.39 33.27 -16.16
C ALA A 219 -7.07 33.98 -16.57
N ASP A 220 -6.43 34.66 -15.63
CA ASP A 220 -5.18 35.38 -15.86
C ASP A 220 -3.93 34.61 -15.42
N THR A 221 -4.09 33.46 -14.76
CA THR A 221 -2.99 32.64 -14.26
C THR A 221 -2.53 31.61 -15.29
N VAL A 222 -1.28 31.73 -15.76
CA VAL A 222 -0.61 30.71 -16.58
C VAL A 222 -0.21 29.54 -15.69
N LEU A 223 -0.44 28.32 -16.16
CA LEU A 223 -0.21 27.09 -15.40
C LEU A 223 1.10 26.45 -15.81
N ASN A 224 2.19 26.80 -15.12
CA ASN A 224 3.50 26.20 -15.39
C ASN A 224 3.81 25.09 -14.39
N GLU A 225 3.52 25.30 -13.11
CA GLU A 225 3.73 24.34 -12.04
C GLU A 225 2.41 24.01 -11.31
N PRO A 226 2.29 22.84 -10.66
CA PRO A 226 1.06 22.46 -9.93
C PRO A 226 0.58 23.50 -8.92
N GLU A 227 1.49 24.27 -8.33
CA GLU A 227 1.18 25.33 -7.38
C GLU A 227 0.43 26.51 -8.04
N ASP A 228 0.66 26.76 -9.33
CA ASP A 228 -0.05 27.79 -10.08
C ASP A 228 -1.53 27.43 -10.22
N LEU A 229 -1.81 26.14 -10.45
CA LEU A 229 -3.17 25.64 -10.50
C LEU A 229 -3.85 25.83 -9.15
N PHE A 230 -3.18 25.46 -8.05
CA PHE A 230 -3.73 25.63 -6.71
C PHE A 230 -4.04 27.11 -6.39
N LYS A 231 -3.13 28.02 -6.74
CA LYS A 231 -3.35 29.47 -6.60
C LYS A 231 -4.55 29.95 -7.43
N ALA A 232 -4.62 29.55 -8.69
CA ALA A 232 -5.68 29.96 -9.61
C ALA A 232 -7.06 29.50 -9.12
N VAL A 233 -7.22 28.21 -8.80
CA VAL A 233 -8.52 27.68 -8.36
C VAL A 233 -8.96 28.30 -7.04
N ARG A 234 -8.02 28.63 -6.13
CA ARG A 234 -8.34 29.32 -4.88
C ARG A 234 -8.76 30.77 -5.12
N GLN A 235 -8.04 31.49 -5.98
CA GLN A 235 -8.31 32.91 -6.29
C GLN A 235 -9.70 33.10 -6.92
N TYR A 236 -10.08 32.20 -7.82
CA TYR A 236 -11.33 32.30 -8.60
C TYR A 236 -12.44 31.37 -8.09
N ALA A 237 -12.31 30.82 -6.88
CA ALA A 237 -13.27 29.89 -6.32
C ALA A 237 -14.70 30.46 -6.31
N GLY A 238 -15.69 29.66 -6.70
CA GLY A 238 -17.10 30.07 -6.78
C GLY A 238 -17.45 30.94 -7.98
N THR A 239 -16.54 31.14 -8.94
CA THR A 239 -16.78 31.99 -10.12
C THR A 239 -16.62 31.24 -11.44
N ALA A 240 -17.24 31.78 -12.49
CA ALA A 240 -17.05 31.30 -13.85
C ALA A 240 -15.85 31.98 -14.50
N VAL A 241 -14.89 31.18 -14.98
CA VAL A 241 -13.63 31.68 -15.57
C VAL A 241 -13.29 30.97 -16.87
N PRO A 242 -12.55 31.61 -17.79
CA PRO A 242 -12.04 30.91 -18.97
C PRO A 242 -10.91 29.96 -18.56
N LEU A 243 -10.99 28.72 -19.03
CA LEU A 243 -9.95 27.69 -18.93
C LEU A 243 -9.43 27.38 -20.33
N LYS A 244 -8.13 27.60 -20.52
CA LYS A 244 -7.41 27.29 -21.76
C LYS A 244 -6.62 26.00 -21.59
N TYR A 245 -6.75 25.09 -22.54
CA TYR A 245 -6.06 23.80 -22.53
C TYR A 245 -5.67 23.37 -23.94
N GLU A 246 -4.73 22.44 -24.04
CA GLU A 246 -4.34 21.79 -25.29
C GLU A 246 -4.86 20.36 -25.32
N ARG A 247 -5.44 19.95 -26.46
CA ARG A 247 -5.84 18.57 -26.73
C ARG A 247 -5.35 18.18 -28.11
N ALA A 248 -4.59 17.09 -28.19
CA ALA A 248 -4.01 16.61 -29.45
C ALA A 248 -3.23 17.67 -30.25
N GLY A 249 -2.54 18.60 -29.56
CA GLY A 249 -1.78 19.68 -30.18
C GLY A 249 -2.59 20.92 -30.55
N GLU A 250 -3.92 20.89 -30.40
CA GLU A 250 -4.79 22.03 -30.65
C GLU A 250 -5.14 22.76 -29.35
N THR A 251 -5.16 24.08 -29.41
CA THR A 251 -5.56 24.92 -28.28
C THR A 251 -7.07 25.10 -28.25
N HIS A 252 -7.66 24.81 -27.11
CA HIS A 252 -9.07 25.01 -26.82
C HIS A 252 -9.26 25.97 -25.64
N GLN A 253 -10.45 26.56 -25.58
CA GLN A 253 -10.88 27.37 -24.45
C GLN A 253 -12.33 27.03 -24.11
N SER A 254 -12.59 26.85 -22.83
CA SER A 254 -13.92 26.61 -22.26
C SER A 254 -14.18 27.58 -21.12
N THR A 255 -15.44 27.83 -20.79
CA THR A 255 -15.80 28.50 -19.54
C THR A 255 -16.07 27.43 -18.49
N VAL A 256 -15.40 27.52 -17.34
CA VAL A 256 -15.58 26.61 -16.21
C VAL A 256 -16.15 27.35 -15.02
N MET A 257 -17.21 26.81 -14.40
CA MET A 257 -17.78 27.30 -13.15
C MET A 257 -17.10 26.62 -11.98
N LEU A 258 -16.17 27.30 -11.31
CA LEU A 258 -15.45 26.74 -10.17
C LEU A 258 -16.38 26.61 -8.96
N ASN A 259 -16.25 25.50 -8.22
CA ASN A 259 -16.97 25.35 -6.95
C ASN A 259 -16.46 26.36 -5.92
N ALA A 260 -17.30 26.73 -4.95
CA ALA A 260 -16.83 27.49 -3.80
C ALA A 260 -15.78 26.66 -3.05
N GLY A 261 -14.60 27.22 -2.80
CA GLY A 261 -13.61 26.59 -1.95
C GLY A 261 -14.19 26.45 -0.54
N LYS A 262 -13.95 25.31 0.12
CA LYS A 262 -14.15 25.28 1.57
C LYS A 262 -13.11 26.21 2.23
N PRO A 263 -13.48 26.98 3.26
CA PRO A 263 -12.55 27.82 3.99
C PRO A 263 -11.42 27.02 4.65
#